data_AF-A0A960V0X8-F1
#
_entry.id   AF-A0A960V0X8-F1
#
_cell.length_a   1.000
_cell.length_b   1.000
_cell.length_c   1.000
_cell.angle_alpha   90.00
_cell.angle_beta   90.00
_cell.angle_gamma   90.00
#
_symmetry.space_group_name_H-M   'P 1'
#
loop_
_entity.id
_entity.type
_entity.pdbx_description
1 polymer ?
#
loop_
_entity_poly.entity_id
_entity_poly.type
_entity_poly.pdbx_seq_one_letter_code
_entity_poly.pdbx_strand_id
1 'polypeptide(L)'
;YSAERLVWERTRMITSGVLVMLVLQFIIIPGASRPILPVQNIQKIQGPVCLISDEPWDGFQLQLLLPHTEIQHSVPGNSKECIQTARFIIDGNGALPPDSLSGLRLADSWNRWKNQMAPREILAGLLDIQSLQYQSRLYSNQGQTLVQPAQKQP
;
A
#
# COMPACT_ATOMS: atom_id res chain seq x y z
N TYR A 1 -42.55 35.24 0.84
CA TYR A 1 -41.58 34.13 0.88
C TYR A 1 -40.98 34.11 2.28
N SER A 2 -41.25 33.06 3.08
CA SER A 2 -40.89 33.02 4.51
C SER A 2 -39.38 32.78 4.71
N ALA A 3 -38.75 33.56 5.60
CA ALA A 3 -37.34 33.45 5.97
C ALA A 3 -36.95 32.04 6.45
N GLU A 4 -37.90 31.30 7.04
CA GLU A 4 -37.69 29.93 7.52
C GLU A 4 -37.39 28.95 6.38
N ARG A 5 -38.00 29.16 5.21
CA ARG A 5 -37.78 28.30 4.04
C ARG A 5 -36.35 28.47 3.48
N LEU A 6 -35.83 29.70 3.56
CA LEU A 6 -34.51 30.08 3.05
C LEU A 6 -33.39 29.57 3.98
N VAL A 7 -33.64 29.53 5.29
CA VAL A 7 -32.75 28.88 6.27
C VAL A 7 -32.72 27.37 6.04
N TRP A 8 -33.88 26.74 5.85
CA TRP A 8 -33.97 25.29 5.67
C TRP A 8 -33.23 24.79 4.42
N GLU A 9 -33.36 25.49 3.28
CA GLU A 9 -32.62 25.15 2.06
C GLU A 9 -31.10 25.30 2.22
N ARG A 10 -30.64 26.36 2.89
CA ARG A 10 -29.20 26.57 3.17
C ARG A 10 -28.65 25.48 4.08
N THR A 11 -29.36 25.13 5.16
CA THR A 11 -28.92 24.09 6.08
C THR A 11 -28.83 22.73 5.39
N ARG A 12 -29.80 22.39 4.52
CA ARG A 12 -29.78 21.15 3.71
C ARG A 12 -28.60 21.09 2.75
N MET A 13 -28.31 22.21 2.09
CA MET A 13 -27.19 22.29 1.15
C MET A 13 -25.85 22.08 1.89
N ILE A 14 -25.66 22.75 3.02
CA ILE A 14 -24.46 22.60 3.86
C ILE A 14 -24.33 21.17 4.39
N THR A 15 -25.40 20.59 4.96
CA THR A 15 -25.35 19.21 5.48
C THR A 15 -25.07 18.20 4.38
N SER A 16 -25.64 18.34 3.18
CA SER A 16 -25.34 17.45 2.06
C SER A 16 -23.88 17.56 1.60
N GLY A 17 -23.31 18.77 1.56
CA GLY A 17 -21.91 19.00 1.19
C GLY A 17 -20.94 18.41 2.21
N VAL A 18 -21.23 18.59 3.51
CA VAL A 18 -20.45 17.98 4.59
C VAL A 18 -20.56 16.46 4.55
N LEU A 19 -21.76 15.91 4.33
CA LEU A 19 -21.95 14.46 4.23
C LEU A 19 -21.16 13.87 3.05
N VAL A 20 -21.18 14.52 1.89
CA VAL A 20 -20.39 14.09 0.72
C VAL A 20 -18.91 14.14 1.01
N MET A 21 -18.41 15.21 1.64
CA MET A 21 -17.00 15.31 2.06
C MET A 21 -16.62 14.20 3.04
N LEU A 22 -17.47 13.90 4.03
CA LEU A 22 -17.26 12.81 4.99
C LEU A 22 -17.25 11.44 4.30
N VAL A 23 -18.16 11.19 3.37
CA VAL A 23 -18.20 9.94 2.59
C VAL A 23 -16.95 9.82 1.71
N LEU A 24 -16.56 10.89 1.04
CA LEU A 24 -15.38 10.91 0.18
C LEU A 24 -14.13 10.57 1.00
N GLN A 25 -13.93 11.26 2.13
CA GLN A 25 -12.70 11.14 2.92
C GLN A 25 -12.59 9.84 3.73
N PHE A 26 -13.71 9.27 4.19
CA PHE A 26 -13.69 8.09 5.07
C PHE A 26 -14.13 6.78 4.42
N ILE A 27 -14.77 6.82 3.25
CA ILE A 27 -15.21 5.61 2.55
C ILE A 27 -14.43 5.42 1.26
N ILE A 28 -14.35 6.47 0.43
CA ILE A 28 -13.77 6.34 -0.92
C ILE A 28 -12.24 6.33 -0.87
N ILE A 29 -11.63 7.30 -0.19
CA ILE A 29 -10.16 7.42 -0.10
C ILE A 29 -9.51 6.17 0.56
N PRO A 30 -9.96 5.70 1.75
CA PRO A 30 -9.36 4.52 2.36
C PRO A 30 -9.66 3.21 1.61
N GLY A 31 -10.79 3.13 0.89
CA GLY A 31 -11.11 1.98 0.03
C GLY A 31 -10.21 1.88 -1.20
N ALA A 32 -9.65 2.99 -1.67
CA ALA A 32 -8.69 3.05 -2.77
C ALA A 32 -7.24 2.78 -2.31
N SER A 33 -6.89 3.14 -1.08
CA SER A 33 -5.57 2.86 -0.49
C SER A 33 -5.51 1.40 -0.01
N ARG A 34 -5.15 0.47 -0.89
CA ARG A 34 -4.92 -0.92 -0.47
C ARG A 34 -3.72 -0.99 0.49
N PRO A 35 -3.81 -1.81 1.55
CA PRO A 35 -2.80 -1.85 2.60
C PRO A 35 -1.44 -2.26 2.02
N ILE A 36 -0.37 -1.65 2.56
CA ILE A 36 1.02 -2.00 2.20
C ILE A 36 1.30 -3.49 2.39
N LEU A 37 0.64 -4.15 3.34
CA LEU A 37 0.82 -5.58 3.62
C LEU A 37 -0.55 -6.28 3.77
N PRO A 38 -0.77 -7.46 3.16
CA PRO A 38 -1.98 -8.23 3.35
C PRO A 38 -2.14 -8.66 4.81
N VAL A 39 -3.37 -8.63 5.34
CA VAL A 39 -3.66 -8.97 6.74
C VAL A 39 -3.15 -10.36 7.13
N GLN A 40 -3.21 -11.30 6.19
CA GLN A 40 -2.68 -12.68 6.35
C GLN A 40 -1.17 -12.75 6.61
N ASN A 41 -0.41 -11.74 6.20
CA ASN A 41 1.05 -11.71 6.36
C ASN A 41 1.46 -10.95 7.62
N ILE A 42 0.63 -10.03 8.12
CA ILE A 42 0.91 -9.25 9.34
C ILE A 42 1.24 -10.18 10.51
N GLN A 43 0.43 -11.22 10.74
CA GLN A 43 0.62 -12.14 11.86
C GLN A 43 1.86 -13.05 11.72
N LYS A 44 2.36 -13.20 10.48
CA LYS A 44 3.47 -14.12 10.16
C LYS A 44 4.83 -13.43 10.19
N ILE A 45 4.86 -12.09 10.17
CA ILE A 45 6.09 -11.32 10.24
C ILE A 45 6.46 -11.11 11.71
N GLN A 46 7.49 -11.83 12.14
CA GLN A 46 8.08 -11.71 13.49
C GLN A 46 9.60 -11.53 13.37
N GLY A 47 10.03 -10.28 13.43
CA GLY A 47 11.44 -9.89 13.30
C GLY A 47 11.63 -8.68 12.39
N PRO A 48 12.88 -8.19 12.25
CA PRO A 48 13.18 -6.94 11.55
C PRO A 48 12.74 -6.99 10.09
N VAL A 49 12.09 -5.91 9.65
CA VAL A 49 11.55 -5.76 8.29
C VAL A 49 12.28 -4.63 7.57
N CYS A 50 12.74 -4.92 6.36
CA CYS A 50 13.17 -3.90 5.42
C CYS A 50 12.04 -3.60 4.45
N LEU A 51 11.55 -2.37 4.45
CA LEU A 51 10.59 -1.87 3.47
C LEU A 51 11.33 -1.06 2.41
N ILE A 52 11.16 -1.45 1.16
CA ILE A 52 11.74 -0.76 0.02
C ILE A 52 10.60 -0.15 -0.79
N SER A 53 10.44 1.16 -0.69
CA SER A 53 9.40 1.90 -1.39
C SER A 53 9.86 3.34 -1.67
N ASP A 54 9.35 3.90 -2.76
CA ASP A 54 9.47 5.33 -3.06
C ASP A 54 8.45 6.15 -2.26
N GLU A 55 7.42 5.50 -1.69
CA GLU A 55 6.33 6.18 -1.00
C GLU A 55 6.58 6.21 0.52
N PRO A 56 6.87 7.38 1.12
CA PRO A 56 7.19 7.48 2.55
C PRO A 56 6.03 7.09 3.46
N TRP A 57 4.79 7.17 2.97
CA TRP A 57 3.60 6.76 3.71
C TRP A 57 3.55 5.26 3.97
N ASP A 58 4.24 4.46 3.16
CA ASP A 58 4.28 3.01 3.31
C ASP A 58 4.96 2.59 4.61
N GLY A 59 6.05 3.27 4.97
CA GLY A 59 6.74 3.04 6.24
C GLY A 59 5.84 3.32 7.44
N PHE A 60 5.08 4.42 7.37
CA PHE A 60 4.13 4.78 8.42
C PHE A 60 2.99 3.75 8.54
N GLN A 61 2.37 3.36 7.43
CA GLN A 61 1.34 2.32 7.44
C GLN A 61 1.87 1.01 8.01
N LEU A 62 3.07 0.60 7.60
CA LEU A 62 3.66 -0.65 8.06
C LEU A 62 3.96 -0.62 9.56
N GLN A 63 4.42 0.52 10.09
CA GLN A 63 4.64 0.71 11.53
C GLN A 63 3.34 0.62 12.34
N LEU A 64 2.22 1.10 11.79
CA LEU A 64 0.91 0.94 12.42
C LEU A 64 0.45 -0.52 12.43
N LEU A 65 0.75 -1.28 11.38
CA LEU A 65 0.36 -2.69 11.25
C LEU A 65 1.27 -3.62 12.08
N LEU A 66 2.54 -3.28 12.24
CA LEU A 66 3.56 -4.05 12.95
C LEU A 66 4.22 -3.20 14.04
N PRO A 67 3.47 -2.83 15.11
CA PRO A 67 3.92 -1.85 16.10
C PRO A 67 5.13 -2.30 16.93
N HIS A 68 5.41 -3.60 17.00
CA HIS A 68 6.50 -4.19 17.78
C HIS A 68 7.68 -4.65 16.92
N THR A 69 7.68 -4.28 15.64
CA THR A 69 8.70 -4.70 14.70
C THR A 69 9.60 -3.52 14.35
N GLU A 70 10.91 -3.77 14.28
CA GLU A 70 11.86 -2.81 13.73
C GLU A 70 11.66 -2.73 12.21
N ILE A 71 11.28 -1.56 11.73
CA ILE A 71 11.04 -1.30 10.30
C ILE A 71 12.08 -0.31 9.82
N GLN A 72 12.92 -0.75 8.89
CA GLN A 72 13.84 0.12 8.17
C GLN A 72 13.23 0.43 6.80
N HIS A 73 13.11 1.71 6.49
CA HIS A 73 12.61 2.17 5.19
C HIS A 73 13.77 2.60 4.30
N SER A 74 13.81 2.10 3.07
CA SER A 74 14.79 2.49 2.07
C SER A 74 14.13 2.80 0.74
N VAL A 75 14.72 3.72 -0.01
CA VAL A 75 14.37 3.93 -1.42
C VAL A 75 15.00 2.84 -2.30
N PRO A 76 14.40 2.49 -3.45
CA PRO A 76 15.01 1.68 -4.49
C PRO A 76 16.39 2.25 -4.89
N GLY A 77 17.39 1.37 -5.03
CA GLY A 77 18.75 1.75 -5.39
C GLY A 77 19.72 1.99 -4.22
N ASN A 78 19.21 2.26 -3.01
CA ASN A 78 20.03 2.36 -1.79
C ASN A 78 19.64 1.34 -0.69
N SER A 79 19.08 0.20 -1.10
CA SER A 79 18.48 -0.77 -0.19
C SER A 79 19.42 -1.84 0.38
N LYS A 80 20.71 -1.82 0.00
CA LYS A 80 21.65 -2.90 0.36
C LYS A 80 21.82 -3.10 1.87
N GLU A 81 21.99 -2.02 2.62
CA GLU A 81 22.18 -2.08 4.08
C GLU A 81 20.91 -2.58 4.79
N CYS A 82 19.75 -2.11 4.33
CA CYS A 82 18.44 -2.50 4.84
C CYS A 82 18.16 -4.00 4.58
N ILE A 83 18.50 -4.51 3.40
CA ILE A 83 18.31 -5.93 3.04
C ILE A 83 19.18 -6.86 3.91
N GLN A 84 20.41 -6.48 4.21
CA GLN A 84 21.36 -7.33 4.94
C GLN A 84 20.95 -7.57 6.39
N THR A 85 20.31 -6.59 7.03
CA THR A 85 19.94 -6.65 8.46
C THR A 85 18.53 -7.20 8.67
N ALA A 86 17.71 -7.25 7.62
CA ALA A 86 16.32 -7.66 7.73
C ALA A 86 16.08 -9.16 7.54
N ARG A 87 15.07 -9.65 8.26
CA ARG A 87 14.55 -11.02 8.14
C ARG A 87 13.50 -11.13 7.04
N PHE A 88 12.69 -10.08 6.92
CA PHE A 88 11.65 -9.94 5.92
C PHE A 88 11.88 -8.68 5.10
N ILE A 89 11.70 -8.78 3.79
CA ILE A 89 11.91 -7.67 2.87
C ILE A 89 10.63 -7.46 2.07
N ILE A 90 10.07 -6.26 2.13
CA ILE A 90 8.89 -5.86 1.39
C ILE A 90 9.35 -4.96 0.25
N ASP A 91 9.22 -5.44 -0.98
CA ASP A 91 9.35 -4.64 -2.19
C ASP A 91 7.98 -4.03 -2.49
N GLY A 92 7.80 -2.75 -2.16
CA GLY A 92 6.54 -2.04 -2.34
C GLY A 92 6.15 -1.88 -3.81
N ASN A 93 7.15 -1.66 -4.68
CA ASN A 93 6.95 -1.28 -6.08
C ASN A 93 7.34 -2.38 -7.07
N GLY A 94 7.92 -3.49 -6.61
CA GLY A 94 8.43 -4.56 -7.46
C GLY A 94 9.72 -4.16 -8.19
N ALA A 95 10.44 -3.15 -7.68
CA ALA A 95 11.51 -2.46 -8.39
C ALA A 95 12.92 -2.94 -7.99
N LEU A 96 13.05 -3.93 -7.11
CA LEU A 96 14.38 -4.43 -6.75
C LEU A 96 15.07 -5.11 -7.94
N PRO A 97 16.37 -4.83 -8.16
CA PRO A 97 17.15 -5.54 -9.16
C PRO A 97 17.33 -7.01 -8.74
N PRO A 98 17.39 -7.96 -9.70
CA PRO A 98 17.53 -9.39 -9.43
C PRO A 98 18.72 -9.73 -8.53
N ASP A 99 19.81 -9.00 -8.68
CA ASP A 99 21.06 -9.21 -7.94
C ASP A 99 20.90 -9.01 -6.43
N SER A 100 20.01 -8.10 -6.02
CA SER A 100 19.70 -7.83 -4.61
C SER A 100 18.80 -8.90 -3.98
N LEU A 101 18.28 -9.83 -4.79
CA LEU A 101 17.41 -10.92 -4.36
C LEU A 101 18.16 -12.25 -4.17
N SER A 102 19.48 -12.26 -4.34
CA SER A 102 20.29 -13.46 -4.17
C SER A 102 20.17 -14.03 -2.75
N GLY A 103 19.71 -15.29 -2.64
CA GLY A 103 19.47 -15.96 -1.36
C GLY A 103 18.11 -15.68 -0.70
N LEU A 104 17.33 -14.74 -1.23
CA LEU A 104 15.97 -14.45 -0.75
C LEU A 104 14.94 -15.36 -1.42
N ARG A 105 13.95 -15.82 -0.65
CA ARG A 105 12.80 -16.55 -1.21
C ARG A 105 11.58 -15.64 -1.26
N LEU A 106 10.91 -15.63 -2.41
CA LEU A 106 9.59 -15.01 -2.55
C LEU A 106 8.60 -15.76 -1.66
N ALA A 107 8.00 -15.03 -0.74
CA ALA A 107 7.10 -15.57 0.26
C ALA A 107 5.64 -15.25 -0.08
N ASP A 108 5.36 -14.05 -0.60
CA ASP A 108 4.05 -13.69 -1.14
C ASP A 108 4.16 -12.54 -2.15
N SER A 109 3.14 -12.34 -2.98
CA SER A 109 3.03 -11.19 -3.87
C SER A 109 1.57 -10.77 -4.04
N TRP A 110 1.31 -9.46 -4.08
CA TRP A 110 -0.04 -8.92 -4.25
C TRP A 110 0.00 -7.64 -5.09
N ASN A 111 -1.14 -7.32 -5.72
CA ASN A 111 -1.28 -6.07 -6.47
C ASN A 111 -1.71 -4.94 -5.54
N ARG A 112 -1.06 -3.80 -5.71
CA ARG A 112 -1.31 -2.56 -4.97
C ARG A 112 -1.49 -1.41 -5.94
N TRP A 113 -2.38 -0.49 -5.60
CA TRP A 113 -2.56 0.73 -6.39
C TRP A 113 -1.44 1.72 -6.12
N LYS A 114 -1.02 2.46 -7.15
CA LYS A 114 -0.11 3.59 -6.94
C LYS A 114 -0.81 4.64 -6.10
N ASN A 115 -0.21 5.12 -5.01
CA ASN A 115 -0.78 6.24 -4.27
C ASN A 115 -0.32 7.57 -4.87
N GLN A 116 0.88 7.58 -5.47
CA GLN A 116 1.37 8.73 -6.25
C GLN A 116 1.24 8.44 -7.74
N MET A 117 0.26 9.08 -8.38
CA MET A 117 0.09 9.06 -9.83
C MET A 117 0.47 10.43 -10.39
N ALA A 118 1.40 10.47 -11.35
CA ALA A 118 1.61 11.69 -12.11
C ALA A 118 0.32 12.03 -12.89
N PRO A 119 0.00 13.31 -13.15
CA PRO A 119 -1.21 13.67 -13.91
C PRO A 119 -1.33 12.97 -15.27
N ARG A 120 -0.19 12.71 -15.92
CA ARG A 120 -0.10 11.91 -17.15
C ARG A 120 -0.50 10.45 -16.98
N GLU A 121 -0.19 9.87 -15.83
CA GLU A 121 -0.54 8.48 -15.49
C GLU A 121 -2.02 8.36 -15.12
N ILE A 122 -2.61 9.39 -14.51
CA ILE A 122 -4.06 9.45 -14.27
C ILE A 122 -4.81 9.44 -15.61
N LEU A 123 -4.33 10.22 -16.58
CA LEU A 123 -4.92 10.28 -17.91
C LEU A 123 -4.75 8.96 -18.68
N ALA A 124 -3.57 8.32 -18.56
CA ALA A 124 -3.34 6.99 -19.13
C ALA A 124 -4.17 5.90 -18.42
N GLY A 125 -4.37 6.03 -17.11
CA GLY A 125 -5.15 5.11 -16.29
C GLY A 125 -6.65 5.13 -16.57
N LEU A 126 -7.18 6.21 -17.17
CA LEU A 126 -8.55 6.23 -17.71
C LEU A 126 -8.72 5.29 -18.91
N LEU A 127 -7.64 4.99 -19.63
CA LEU A 127 -7.63 4.09 -20.79
C LEU A 127 -7.22 2.67 -20.41
N ASP A 128 -6.29 2.53 -19.46
CA ASP A 128 -5.84 1.25 -18.94
C ASP A 128 -5.65 1.29 -17.42
N ILE A 129 -6.67 0.82 -16.71
CA ILE A 129 -6.74 0.78 -15.25
C ILE A 129 -5.65 -0.14 -14.65
N GLN A 130 -5.14 -1.14 -15.39
CA GLN A 130 -4.11 -2.04 -14.87
C GLN A 130 -2.74 -1.36 -14.76
N SER A 131 -2.48 -0.33 -15.57
CA SER A 131 -1.25 0.48 -15.49
C SER A 131 -1.10 1.25 -14.18
N LEU A 132 -2.20 1.37 -13.41
CA LEU A 132 -2.26 2.03 -12.10
C LEU A 132 -1.96 1.09 -10.92
N GLN A 133 -1.53 -0.13 -11.20
CA GLN A 133 -1.19 -1.11 -10.18
C GLN A 133 0.28 -1.52 -10.27
N TYR A 134 0.94 -1.63 -9.12
CA TYR A 134 2.24 -2.26 -8.96
C TYR A 134 2.07 -3.61 -8.27
N GLN A 135 2.98 -4.55 -8.57
CA GLN A 135 3.04 -5.84 -7.90
C GLN A 135 4.03 -5.74 -6.73
N SER A 136 3.49 -5.62 -5.52
CA SER A 136 4.28 -5.67 -4.29
C SER A 136 4.68 -7.13 -3.98
N ARG A 137 5.87 -7.31 -3.42
CA ARG A 137 6.44 -8.63 -3.14
C ARG A 137 7.02 -8.69 -1.74
N LEU A 138 6.80 -9.80 -1.06
CA LEU A 138 7.38 -10.11 0.24
C LEU A 138 8.42 -11.21 0.07
N TYR A 139 9.62 -10.96 0.55
CA TYR A 139 10.73 -11.89 0.55
C TYR A 139 11.11 -12.27 1.98
N SER A 140 11.61 -13.50 2.15
CA SER A 140 12.17 -13.98 3.40
C SER A 140 13.60 -14.48 3.20
N ASN A 141 14.49 -14.13 4.13
CA ASN A 141 15.88 -14.54 4.16
C ASN A 141 16.06 -15.99 4.71
N GLN A 142 15.04 -16.57 5.39
CA GLN A 142 15.22 -17.83 6.14
C GLN A 142 14.66 -19.10 5.48
N GLY A 143 14.41 -19.10 4.18
CA GLY A 143 13.92 -20.31 3.50
C GLY A 143 12.51 -20.76 3.91
N GLN A 144 11.83 -20.03 4.81
CA GLN A 144 10.46 -20.29 5.23
C GLN A 144 9.49 -19.84 4.13
N THR A 145 8.84 -20.81 3.51
CA THR A 145 7.68 -20.61 2.64
C THR A 145 6.54 -20.06 3.47
N LEU A 146 6.26 -18.75 3.37
CA LEU A 146 4.92 -18.27 3.67
C LEU A 146 4.02 -18.93 2.62
N VAL A 147 3.07 -19.74 3.09
CA VAL A 147 2.20 -20.58 2.26
C VAL A 147 1.67 -19.80 1.06
N GLN A 148 2.01 -20.26 -0.14
CA GLN A 148 1.57 -19.74 -1.43
C GLN A 148 0.05 -19.50 -1.43
N PRO A 149 -0.44 -18.31 -1.84
CA PRO A 149 -1.82 -18.22 -2.29
C PRO A 149 -1.96 -19.11 -3.52
N ALA A 150 -2.85 -20.09 -3.44
CA ALA A 150 -3.15 -21.04 -4.50
C ALA A 150 -3.36 -20.29 -5.83
N GLN A 151 -2.47 -20.52 -6.80
CA GLN A 151 -2.72 -20.19 -8.19
C GLN A 151 -4.00 -20.89 -8.61
N LYS A 152 -5.09 -20.13 -8.78
CA LYS A 152 -6.25 -20.58 -9.53
C LYS A 152 -5.82 -20.59 -11.01
N GLN A 153 -5.47 -21.78 -11.48
CA GLN A 153 -5.18 -22.06 -12.88
C GLN A 153 -6.50 -21.93 -13.69
N PRO A 154 -6.49 -21.35 -14.91
CA PRO A 154 -7.69 -21.20 -15.74
C PRO A 154 -8.28 -22.54 -16.18
#